data_AF-A0A376KPL1-F1
#
_entry.id   AF-A0A376KPL1-F1
#
_cell.length_a   1.000
_cell.length_b   1.000
_cell.length_c   1.000
_cell.angle_alpha   90.00
_cell.angle_beta   90.00
_cell.angle_gamma   90.00
#
_symmetry.space_group_name_H-M   'P 1'
#
loop_
_entity.id
_entity.type
_entity.pdbx_description
1 polymer ?
#
loop_
_entity_poly.entity_id
_entity_poly.type
_entity_poly.pdbx_seq_one_letter_code
_entity_poly.pdbx_strand_id
1 'polypeptide(L)'
;MINGDDGKKLSKRHGAVSVMQYRDDGYLPEALLNYLVRLAGPTAIRKSSLVEEMIKYFTLNAVSKSASAFNTDKLLWLNHHYINALRRSMLLLTYSGTLSRKISIPVTARSWLIW
;
A
#
# COMPACT_ATOMS: atom_id res chain seq x y z
N MET A 1 -5.11 14.68 -11.72
CA MET A 1 -6.33 13.84 -11.84
C MET A 1 -5.87 12.39 -11.83
N ILE A 2 -6.59 11.49 -11.15
CA ILE A 2 -6.30 10.05 -11.19
C ILE A 2 -7.44 9.34 -11.92
N ASN A 3 -7.08 8.50 -12.90
CA ASN A 3 -8.02 7.64 -13.60
C ASN A 3 -7.95 6.22 -13.02
N GLY A 4 -9.06 5.49 -12.98
CA GLY A 4 -9.09 4.09 -12.56
C GLY A 4 -8.50 3.15 -13.61
N ASP A 5 -8.50 1.85 -13.30
CA ASP A 5 -8.10 0.78 -14.23
C ASP A 5 -8.95 0.79 -15.52
N ASP A 6 -10.17 1.33 -15.46
CA ASP A 6 -11.09 1.49 -16.60
C ASP A 6 -10.82 2.76 -17.45
N GLY A 7 -9.76 3.52 -17.12
CA GLY A 7 -9.39 4.76 -17.80
C GLY A 7 -10.29 5.96 -17.50
N LYS A 8 -11.39 5.77 -16.75
CA LYS A 8 -12.29 6.86 -16.35
C LYS A 8 -11.79 7.51 -15.07
N LYS A 9 -12.32 8.68 -14.74
CA LYS A 9 -11.97 9.37 -13.48
C LYS A 9 -12.23 8.46 -12.29
N LEU A 10 -11.20 8.26 -11.47
CA LEU A 10 -11.29 7.44 -10.26
C LEU A 10 -12.36 8.04 -9.34
N SER A 11 -13.38 7.23 -9.04
CA SER A 11 -14.52 7.60 -8.20
C SER A 11 -15.11 6.35 -7.55
N LYS A 12 -16.02 6.49 -6.58
CA LYS A 12 -16.67 5.31 -5.95
C LYS A 12 -17.33 4.37 -6.98
N ARG A 13 -17.76 4.91 -8.13
CA ARG A 13 -18.36 4.14 -9.24
C ARG A 13 -17.32 3.50 -10.17
N HIS A 14 -16.09 4.01 -10.13
CA HIS A 14 -14.96 3.64 -11.00
C HIS A 14 -13.76 3.17 -10.15
N GLY A 15 -14.00 2.32 -9.16
CA GLY A 15 -12.94 1.61 -8.42
C GLY A 15 -12.26 2.38 -7.28
N ALA A 16 -12.70 3.60 -6.93
CA ALA A 16 -12.17 4.27 -5.75
C ALA A 16 -12.65 3.58 -4.48
N VAL A 17 -11.70 3.05 -3.70
CA VAL A 17 -11.94 2.53 -2.35
C VAL A 17 -11.36 3.48 -1.31
N SER A 18 -11.85 3.37 -0.06
CA SER A 18 -11.30 4.16 1.04
C SER A 18 -9.87 3.70 1.37
N VAL A 19 -9.05 4.59 1.93
CA VAL A 19 -7.71 4.21 2.43
C VAL A 19 -7.79 3.08 3.47
N MET A 20 -8.87 3.09 4.27
CA MET A 20 -9.14 2.05 5.27
C MET A 20 -9.37 0.68 4.63
N GLN A 21 -9.97 0.64 3.44
CA GLN A 21 -10.16 -0.60 2.70
C GLN A 21 -8.81 -1.25 2.33
N TYR A 22 -7.84 -0.48 1.85
CA TYR A 22 -6.49 -1.02 1.58
C TYR A 22 -5.83 -1.62 2.82
N ARG A 23 -5.99 -0.97 3.99
CA ARG A 23 -5.51 -1.52 5.26
C ARG A 23 -6.20 -2.85 5.58
N ASP A 24 -7.52 -2.91 5.42
CA ASP A 24 -8.32 -4.08 5.75
C ASP A 24 -8.12 -5.23 4.75
N ASP A 25 -7.71 -4.90 3.52
CA ASP A 25 -7.28 -5.84 2.49
C ASP A 25 -5.83 -6.32 2.67
N GLY A 26 -5.08 -5.73 3.60
CA GLY A 26 -3.74 -6.20 3.95
C GLY A 26 -2.60 -5.55 3.16
N TYR A 27 -2.83 -4.37 2.57
CA TYR A 27 -1.75 -3.58 2.00
C TYR A 27 -0.90 -2.95 3.10
N LEU A 28 0.42 -2.99 2.92
CA LEU A 28 1.35 -2.31 3.79
C LEU A 28 1.29 -0.80 3.54
N PRO A 29 1.28 0.03 4.61
CA PRO A 29 1.17 1.47 4.47
C PRO A 29 2.33 2.06 3.65
N GLU A 30 3.53 1.50 3.77
CA GLU A 30 4.70 1.92 3.00
C GLU A 30 4.55 1.62 1.51
N ALA A 31 3.95 0.47 1.16
CA ALA A 31 3.71 0.12 -0.23
C ALA A 31 2.67 1.06 -0.88
N LEU A 32 1.58 1.33 -0.16
CA LEU A 32 0.53 2.25 -0.63
C LEU A 32 1.08 3.67 -0.76
N LEU A 33 1.83 4.16 0.23
CA LEU A 33 2.42 5.49 0.18
C LEU A 33 3.42 5.63 -0.97
N ASN A 34 4.32 4.65 -1.14
CA ASN A 34 5.28 4.66 -2.27
C ASN A 34 4.55 4.67 -3.61
N TYR A 35 3.49 3.88 -3.74
CA TYR A 35 2.66 3.86 -4.94
C TYR A 35 2.03 5.22 -5.24
N LEU A 36 1.39 5.85 -4.25
CA LEU A 36 0.73 7.14 -4.41
C LEU A 36 1.71 8.26 -4.80
N VAL A 37 2.92 8.25 -4.24
CA VAL A 37 3.95 9.23 -4.61
C VAL A 37 4.39 9.04 -6.06
N ARG A 38 4.55 7.80 -6.52
CA ARG A 38 4.87 7.49 -7.92
C ARG A 38 3.79 7.93 -8.90
N LEU A 39 2.53 8.04 -8.47
CA LEU A 39 1.47 8.62 -9.29
C LEU A 39 1.65 10.12 -9.49
N ALA A 40 2.27 10.83 -8.54
CA ALA A 40 2.52 12.27 -8.67
C ALA A 40 3.63 12.57 -9.69
N GLY A 41 4.62 11.69 -9.83
CA GLY A 41 5.71 11.86 -10.78
C GLY A 41 6.84 10.85 -10.57
N PRO A 42 7.87 10.88 -11.42
CA PRO A 42 9.04 10.04 -11.23
C PRO A 42 9.76 10.44 -9.94
N THR A 43 9.83 9.53 -8.98
CA THR A 43 10.60 9.73 -7.75
C THR A 43 11.40 8.47 -7.45
N ALA A 44 12.71 8.62 -7.29
CA ALA A 44 13.60 7.51 -6.97
C ALA A 44 13.53 7.23 -5.47
N ILE A 45 12.58 6.39 -5.05
CA ILE A 45 12.42 5.99 -3.65
C ILE A 45 12.70 4.50 -3.48
N ARG A 46 13.62 4.19 -2.55
CA ARG A 46 13.97 2.88 -2.04
C ARG A 46 13.16 2.56 -0.78
N LYS A 47 13.16 1.28 -0.43
CA LYS A 47 12.27 0.70 0.59
C LYS A 47 12.54 1.14 2.03
N SER A 48 13.82 1.20 2.40
CA SER A 48 14.25 1.17 3.81
C SER A 48 14.07 2.50 4.55
N SER A 49 13.84 3.61 3.83
CA SER A 49 13.52 4.90 4.44
C SER A 49 12.61 5.75 3.55
N LEU A 50 11.41 5.23 3.27
CA LEU A 50 10.46 5.86 2.35
C LEU A 50 10.21 7.34 2.68
N VAL A 51 9.96 7.68 3.95
CA VAL A 51 9.64 9.05 4.36
C VAL A 51 10.85 9.99 4.24
N GLU A 52 12.03 9.57 4.71
CA GLU A 52 13.23 10.41 4.61
C GLU A 52 13.64 10.62 3.15
N GLU A 53 13.51 9.59 2.32
CA GLU A 53 13.77 9.69 0.89
C GLU A 53 12.75 10.57 0.18
N MET A 54 11.47 10.53 0.58
CA MET A 54 10.49 11.50 0.10
C MET A 54 10.90 12.93 0.47
N ILE A 55 11.30 13.19 1.71
CA ILE A 55 11.76 14.52 2.13
C ILE A 55 12.98 14.97 1.32
N LYS A 56 13.88 14.05 1.00
CA LYS A 56 15.13 14.34 0.29
C LYS A 56 14.96 14.52 -1.23
N TYR A 57 14.09 13.72 -1.86
CA TYR A 57 14.03 13.61 -3.32
C TYR A 57 12.73 14.14 -3.92
N PHE A 58 11.66 14.31 -3.13
CA PHE A 58 10.42 14.85 -3.64
C PHE A 58 10.54 16.36 -3.87
N THR A 59 10.14 16.81 -5.05
CA THR A 59 10.06 18.22 -5.40
C THR A 59 8.81 18.47 -6.23
N LEU A 60 8.17 19.62 -6.02
CA LEU A 60 6.98 20.02 -6.78
C LEU A 60 7.27 20.12 -8.29
N ASN A 61 8.51 20.43 -8.67
CA ASN A 61 8.92 20.51 -10.08
C ASN A 61 8.88 19.15 -10.79
N ALA A 62 8.97 18.04 -10.04
CA ALA A 62 8.90 16.69 -10.58
C ALA A 62 7.46 16.16 -10.70
N VAL A 63 6.47 16.91 -10.21
CA VAL A 63 5.06 16.51 -10.29
C VAL A 63 4.55 16.71 -11.71
N SER A 64 4.04 15.62 -12.31
CA SER A 64 3.48 15.67 -13.65
C SER A 64 2.12 16.39 -13.67
N LYS A 65 1.87 17.14 -14.75
CA LYS A 65 0.56 17.73 -15.05
C LYS A 65 -0.39 16.73 -15.73
N SER A 66 0.12 15.62 -16.26
CA SER A 66 -0.70 14.60 -16.91
C SER A 66 -1.59 13.86 -15.90
N ALA A 67 -2.71 13.30 -16.39
CA ALA A 67 -3.51 12.42 -15.56
C ALA A 67 -2.75 11.12 -15.27
N SER A 68 -2.75 10.70 -14.02
CA SER A 68 -2.13 9.44 -13.59
C SER A 68 -3.16 8.32 -13.72
N ALA A 69 -2.76 7.19 -14.29
CA ALA A 69 -3.59 5.99 -14.32
C ALA A 69 -3.29 5.15 -13.07
N PHE A 70 -4.31 4.95 -12.24
CA PHE A 70 -4.28 3.94 -11.20
C PHE A 70 -4.21 2.57 -11.86
N ASN A 71 -3.40 1.71 -11.28
CA ASN A 71 -3.12 0.37 -11.74
C ASN A 71 -3.01 -0.55 -10.51
N THR A 72 -4.07 -1.30 -10.26
CA THR A 72 -4.18 -2.15 -9.07
C THR A 72 -3.12 -3.25 -9.05
N ASP A 73 -2.79 -3.84 -10.21
CA ASP A 73 -1.78 -4.89 -10.33
C ASP A 73 -0.37 -4.40 -9.94
N LYS A 74 -0.02 -3.16 -10.32
CA LYS A 74 1.24 -2.52 -9.94
C LYS A 74 1.30 -2.25 -8.44
N LEU A 75 0.20 -1.82 -7.84
CA LEU A 75 0.11 -1.64 -6.39
C LEU A 75 0.27 -2.99 -5.67
N LEU A 76 -0.39 -4.05 -6.16
CA LEU A 76 -0.27 -5.40 -5.61
C LEU A 76 1.15 -5.94 -5.72
N TRP A 77 1.79 -5.77 -6.88
CA TRP A 77 3.19 -6.13 -7.10
C TRP A 77 4.12 -5.40 -6.14
N LEU A 78 3.95 -4.09 -5.97
CA LEU A 78 4.75 -3.30 -5.04
C LEU A 78 4.52 -3.76 -3.59
N ASN A 79 3.28 -4.03 -3.22
CA ASN A 79 2.93 -4.56 -1.90
C ASN A 79 3.63 -5.90 -1.62
N HIS A 80 3.58 -6.84 -2.57
CA HIS A 80 4.29 -8.11 -2.47
C HIS A 80 5.80 -7.90 -2.33
N HIS A 81 6.37 -6.93 -3.06
CA HIS A 81 7.76 -6.57 -2.91
C HIS A 81 8.06 -6.13 -1.47
N TYR A 82 7.25 -5.28 -0.85
CA TYR A 82 7.41 -4.86 0.55
C TYR A 82 7.26 -6.00 1.54
N ILE A 83 6.25 -6.87 1.39
CA ILE A 83 6.01 -8.05 2.23
C ILE A 83 7.26 -8.95 2.26
N ASN A 84 7.86 -9.22 1.10
CA ASN A 84 9.05 -10.08 1.02
C ASN A 84 10.30 -9.47 1.65
N ALA A 85 10.32 -8.15 1.88
CA ALA A 85 11.43 -7.49 2.58
C ALA A 85 11.21 -7.40 4.10
N LEU A 86 10.00 -7.70 4.59
CA LEU A 86 9.72 -7.68 6.02
C LEU A 86 10.29 -8.93 6.71
N ARG A 87 10.76 -8.74 7.94
CA ARG A 87 11.15 -9.86 8.80
C ARG A 87 9.90 -10.69 9.13
N ARG A 88 10.02 -12.02 9.13
CA ARG A 88 8.90 -12.95 9.44
C ARG A 88 8.13 -12.60 10.71
N SER A 89 8.82 -12.22 11.79
CA SER A 89 8.19 -11.81 13.05
C SER A 89 7.34 -10.55 12.91
N MET A 90 7.76 -9.60 12.08
CA MET A 90 7.01 -8.38 11.79
C MET A 90 5.76 -8.68 10.97
N LEU A 91 5.84 -9.60 10.01
CA LEU A 91 4.67 -10.03 9.23
C LEU A 91 3.55 -10.57 10.13
N LEU A 92 3.87 -11.47 11.06
CA LEU A 92 2.88 -12.02 12.00
C LEU A 92 2.24 -10.91 12.84
N LEU A 93 3.04 -9.97 13.36
CA LEU A 93 2.52 -8.84 14.12
C LEU A 93 1.59 -7.97 13.27
N THR A 94 2.04 -7.56 12.08
CA THR A 94 1.30 -6.69 11.16
C THR A 94 -0.04 -7.30 10.72
N TYR A 95 -0.06 -8.60 10.41
CA TYR A 95 -1.26 -9.26 9.88
C TYR A 95 -2.15 -9.91 10.94
N SER A 96 -1.72 -10.03 12.20
CA SER A 96 -2.49 -10.66 13.29
C SER A 96 -3.92 -10.11 13.43
N GLY A 97 -4.08 -8.78 13.40
CA GLY A 97 -5.38 -8.13 13.51
C GLY A 97 -6.27 -8.35 12.29
N THR A 98 -5.69 -8.37 11.09
CA THR A 98 -6.42 -8.62 9.83
C THR A 98 -6.88 -10.07 9.74
N LEU A 99 -6.02 -11.02 10.12
CA LEU A 99 -6.33 -12.45 10.17
C LEU A 99 -7.44 -12.76 11.19
N SER A 100 -7.37 -12.15 12.38
CA SER A 100 -8.40 -12.33 13.41
C SER A 100 -9.79 -11.90 12.94
N ARG A 101 -9.88 -10.81 12.16
CA ARG A 101 -11.16 -10.34 11.59
C ARG A 101 -11.68 -11.21 10.44
N LYS A 102 -10.81 -11.73 9.58
CA LYS A 102 -11.23 -12.49 8.37
C LYS A 102 -11.52 -13.97 8.64
N ILE A 103 -10.88 -14.58 9.64
CA ILE A 103 -10.93 -16.04 9.84
C ILE A 103 -11.86 -16.43 11.02
N SER A 104 -12.54 -15.48 11.67
CA SER A 104 -13.42 -15.76 12.84
C SER A 104 -12.75 -16.68 13.87
N ILE A 105 -11.45 -16.50 14.10
CA ILE A 105 -10.71 -17.28 15.08
C ILE A 105 -10.98 -16.63 16.45
N PRO A 106 -11.51 -17.36 17.44
CA PRO A 106 -11.69 -16.80 18.77
C PRO A 106 -10.35 -16.33 19.32
N VAL A 107 -10.34 -15.14 19.93
CA VAL A 107 -9.15 -14.44 20.45
C VAL A 107 -8.38 -15.29 21.49
N THR A 108 -9.01 -16.32 22.04
CA THR A 108 -8.43 -17.32 22.95
C THR A 108 -7.40 -18.25 22.28
N ALA A 109 -7.36 -18.34 20.96
CA ALA A 109 -6.31 -19.09 20.22
C ALA A 109 -4.97 -18.33 20.10
N ARG A 110 -4.81 -17.21 20.82
CA ARG A 110 -3.59 -16.37 20.83
C ARG A 110 -2.31 -17.12 21.23
N SER A 111 -2.39 -18.25 21.92
CA SER A 111 -1.19 -19.02 22.34
C SER A 111 -0.47 -19.74 21.19
N TRP A 112 -1.13 -19.99 20.05
CA TRP A 112 -0.57 -20.77 18.94
C TRP A 112 0.24 -19.93 17.94
N LEU A 113 0.22 -18.60 18.03
CA LEU A 113 0.88 -17.67 17.10
C LEU A 113 2.21 -17.11 17.62
N ILE A 114 2.71 -17.59 18.76
CA ILE A 114 3.88 -17.04 19.46
C ILE A 114 5.05 -18.04 19.61
N TRP A 115 5.05 -19.14 18.86
CA TRP A 115 6.19 -20.07 18.75
C TRP A 115 6.78 -20.05 17.35
#